data_AF-A0A9X4L109-F1
#
_entry.id   AF-A0A9X4L109-F1
#
_cell.length_a   1.000
_cell.length_b   1.000
_cell.length_c   1.000
_cell.angle_alpha   90.00
_cell.angle_beta   90.00
_cell.angle_gamma   90.00
#
_symmetry.space_group_name_H-M   'P 1'
#
loop_
_entity.id
_entity.type
_entity.pdbx_description
1 polymer ?
#
loop_
_entity_poly.entity_id
_entity_poly.type
_entity_poly.pdbx_seq_one_letter_code
_entity_poly.pdbx_strand_id
1 'polypeptide(L)'
;MDIASLGAAIGLHPDASALVLEYDRTEGGNYSAHKASFLRDREAMLASVKQRADYRPFLLYFFVRMAVDVHDEYRLRDIPDEVHTDTFSDIRIWSEVCKTTYGEYGIEESGWLQGHVRLALFRLGRLQFQPIALDRDLIFGERKFAKGGLVLNVHIPVGGPLDPQAALASFARARAFFRGVPPIFVCHSWLLYPGLDQVLESDSNIMQFQRLFEIYEVDETSRQAEERIFGIGAVTDDPAAYEARTGLQRRAKAYLASGGKLGAGRGIYTVDEVRG
;
A
#
# COMPACT_ATOMS: atom_id res chain seq x y z
N MET A 1 -23.45 4.96 1.17
CA MET A 1 -23.21 3.52 1.47
C MET A 1 -23.28 3.34 2.99
N ASP A 2 -23.65 2.17 3.52
CA ASP A 2 -23.57 1.90 4.98
C ASP A 2 -22.41 0.94 5.31
N ILE A 3 -22.14 0.71 6.60
CA ILE A 3 -21.04 -0.15 7.08
C ILE A 3 -21.14 -1.57 6.52
N ALA A 4 -22.33 -2.17 6.55
CA ALA A 4 -22.53 -3.53 6.10
C ALA A 4 -22.29 -3.67 4.58
N SER A 5 -22.81 -2.71 3.80
CA SER A 5 -22.63 -2.64 2.36
C SER A 5 -21.15 -2.44 1.99
N LEU A 6 -20.44 -1.56 2.70
CA LEU A 6 -19.01 -1.37 2.49
C LEU A 6 -18.23 -2.64 2.83
N GLY A 7 -18.50 -3.25 3.99
CA GLY A 7 -17.85 -4.49 4.43
C GLY A 7 -17.99 -5.60 3.38
N ALA A 8 -19.19 -5.77 2.83
CA ALA A 8 -19.43 -6.72 1.74
C ALA A 8 -18.67 -6.35 0.46
N ALA A 9 -18.70 -5.07 0.06
CA ALA A 9 -18.06 -4.59 -1.17
C ALA A 9 -16.53 -4.76 -1.16
N ILE A 10 -15.88 -4.53 -0.01
CA ILE A 10 -14.43 -4.71 0.14
C ILE A 10 -14.03 -6.15 0.44
N GLY A 11 -15.00 -7.05 0.65
CA GLY A 11 -14.80 -8.47 0.98
C GLY A 11 -14.33 -8.71 2.41
N LEU A 12 -14.68 -7.85 3.37
CA LEU A 12 -14.24 -7.97 4.76
C LEU A 12 -14.71 -9.31 5.35
N HIS A 13 -13.83 -9.98 6.11
CA HIS A 13 -14.15 -11.28 6.72
C HIS A 13 -15.44 -11.20 7.58
N PRO A 14 -16.30 -12.22 7.61
CA PRO A 14 -17.55 -12.19 8.38
C PRO A 14 -17.38 -11.81 9.86
N ASP A 15 -16.41 -12.42 10.55
CA ASP A 15 -16.12 -12.09 11.95
C ASP A 15 -15.65 -10.65 12.15
N ALA A 16 -14.84 -10.13 11.21
CA ALA A 16 -14.40 -8.74 11.23
C ALA A 16 -15.58 -7.78 10.97
N SER A 17 -16.49 -8.16 10.08
CA SER A 17 -17.72 -7.40 9.81
C SER A 17 -18.64 -7.36 11.04
N ALA A 18 -18.83 -8.50 11.71
CA ALA A 18 -19.60 -8.58 12.95
C ALA A 18 -18.99 -7.72 14.06
N LEU A 19 -17.65 -7.76 14.21
CA LEU A 19 -16.91 -6.91 15.14
C LEU A 19 -17.16 -5.42 14.87
N VAL A 20 -17.04 -4.98 13.62
CA VAL A 20 -17.27 -3.57 13.26
C VAL A 20 -18.69 -3.12 13.57
N LEU A 21 -19.70 -3.96 13.28
CA LEU A 21 -21.10 -3.66 13.58
C LEU A 21 -21.36 -3.55 15.09
N GLU A 22 -20.70 -4.39 15.89
CA GLU A 22 -20.81 -4.34 17.35
C GLU A 22 -20.16 -3.05 17.91
N TYR A 23 -19.02 -2.63 17.36
CA TYR A 23 -18.43 -1.33 17.69
C TYR A 23 -19.30 -0.16 17.26
N ASP A 24 -19.95 -0.20 16.09
CA ASP A 24 -20.88 0.85 15.67
C ASP A 24 -22.07 0.95 16.65
N ARG A 25 -22.56 -0.18 17.18
CA ARG A 25 -23.61 -0.21 18.20
C ARG A 25 -23.17 0.35 19.56
N THR A 26 -21.94 0.06 19.98
CA THR A 26 -21.46 0.36 21.35
C THR A 26 -20.70 1.68 21.45
N GLU A 27 -19.94 2.05 20.41
CA GLU A 27 -19.08 3.23 20.35
C GLU A 27 -19.56 4.25 19.29
N GLY A 28 -20.62 3.95 18.52
CA GLY A 28 -21.18 4.84 17.50
C GLY A 28 -21.55 6.23 18.01
N GLY A 29 -22.04 6.32 19.26
CA GLY A 29 -22.33 7.60 19.91
C GLY A 29 -21.13 8.52 20.08
N ASN A 30 -19.91 7.96 20.17
CA ASN A 30 -18.66 8.70 20.34
C ASN A 30 -17.94 8.97 19.01
N TYR A 31 -18.43 8.40 17.90
CA TYR A 31 -17.75 8.45 16.59
C TYR A 31 -17.42 9.88 16.16
N SER A 32 -18.39 10.80 16.23
CA SER A 32 -18.20 12.19 15.81
C SER A 32 -17.10 12.90 16.59
N ALA A 33 -16.95 12.61 17.88
CA ALA A 33 -15.89 13.17 18.71
C ALA A 33 -14.50 12.61 18.31
N HIS A 34 -14.41 11.30 18.06
CA HIS A 34 -13.19 10.67 17.56
C HIS A 34 -12.81 11.20 16.16
N LYS A 35 -13.77 11.31 15.25
CA LYS A 35 -13.56 11.90 13.91
C LYS A 35 -13.07 13.34 14.02
N ALA A 36 -13.72 14.18 14.82
CA ALA A 36 -13.29 15.56 15.03
C ALA A 36 -11.87 15.65 15.63
N SER A 37 -11.53 14.76 16.56
CA SER A 37 -10.19 14.68 17.13
C SER A 37 -9.15 14.29 16.06
N PHE A 38 -9.47 13.30 15.24
CA PHE A 38 -8.60 12.83 14.14
C PHE A 38 -8.37 13.91 13.08
N LEU A 39 -9.42 14.66 12.72
CA LEU A 39 -9.31 15.76 11.75
C LEU A 39 -8.50 16.95 12.30
N ARG A 40 -8.53 17.18 13.62
CA ARG A 40 -7.76 18.24 14.27
C ARG A 40 -6.28 17.87 14.43
N ASP A 41 -6.01 16.69 14.99
CA ASP A 41 -4.67 16.19 15.23
C ASP A 41 -4.64 14.65 15.16
N ARG A 42 -4.40 14.16 13.94
CA ARG A 42 -4.35 12.73 13.63
C ARG A 42 -3.28 11.98 14.42
N GLU A 43 -2.11 12.59 14.64
CA GLU A 43 -0.99 11.90 15.27
C GLU A 43 -1.25 11.74 16.75
N ALA A 44 -1.69 12.81 17.42
CA ALA A 44 -2.09 12.75 18.82
C ALA A 44 -3.30 11.82 19.03
N MET A 45 -4.31 11.88 18.14
CA MET A 45 -5.48 11.02 18.24
C MET A 45 -5.11 9.54 18.11
N LEU A 46 -4.34 9.16 17.08
CA LEU A 46 -3.91 7.78 16.88
C LEU A 46 -2.99 7.30 18.03
N ALA A 47 -2.08 8.15 18.50
CA ALA A 47 -1.22 7.83 19.64
C ALA A 47 -2.02 7.58 20.93
N SER A 48 -3.07 8.37 21.16
CA SER A 48 -3.99 8.20 22.28
C SER A 48 -4.81 6.91 22.16
N VAL A 49 -5.36 6.63 20.97
CA VAL A 49 -6.12 5.39 20.72
C VAL A 49 -5.25 4.15 20.93
N LYS A 50 -3.98 4.17 20.52
CA LYS A 50 -3.02 3.07 20.72
C LYS A 50 -2.70 2.76 22.19
N GLN A 51 -3.14 3.59 23.14
CA GLN A 51 -3.04 3.28 24.58
C GLN A 51 -4.20 2.41 25.09
N ARG A 52 -5.27 2.23 24.29
CA ARG A 52 -6.38 1.34 24.65
C ARG A 52 -5.97 -0.11 24.51
N ALA A 53 -6.49 -0.99 25.36
CA ALA A 53 -6.26 -2.44 25.23
C ALA A 53 -6.85 -3.03 23.94
N ASP A 54 -7.93 -2.44 23.43
CA ASP A 54 -8.69 -2.88 22.26
C ASP A 54 -8.42 -2.02 21.01
N TYR A 55 -7.24 -1.38 20.93
CA TYR A 55 -7.00 -0.36 19.91
C TYR A 55 -7.10 -0.89 18.47
N ARG A 56 -6.68 -2.14 18.19
CA ARG A 56 -6.73 -2.68 16.82
C ARG A 56 -8.18 -2.92 16.37
N PRO A 57 -9.04 -3.62 17.13
CA PRO A 57 -10.48 -3.68 16.85
C PRO A 57 -11.14 -2.31 16.68
N PHE A 58 -10.86 -1.38 17.61
CA PHE A 58 -11.42 -0.03 17.54
C PHE A 58 -10.99 0.70 16.26
N LEU A 59 -9.71 0.62 15.88
CA LEU A 59 -9.21 1.25 14.65
C LEU A 59 -9.81 0.62 13.39
N LEU A 60 -10.08 -0.68 13.38
CA LEU A 60 -10.80 -1.32 12.27
C LEU A 60 -12.19 -0.71 12.10
N TYR A 61 -12.98 -0.65 13.18
CA TYR A 61 -14.27 0.03 13.16
C TYR A 61 -14.13 1.48 12.70
N PHE A 62 -13.21 2.24 13.30
CA PHE A 62 -13.04 3.66 13.03
C PHE A 62 -12.72 3.92 11.55
N PHE A 63 -11.82 3.14 10.95
CA PHE A 63 -11.47 3.29 9.53
C PHE A 63 -12.58 2.81 8.59
N VAL A 64 -13.33 1.76 8.91
CA VAL A 64 -14.52 1.37 8.13
C VAL A 64 -15.58 2.46 8.17
N ARG A 65 -15.84 3.03 9.35
CA ARG A 65 -16.79 4.13 9.51
C ARG A 65 -16.34 5.39 8.76
N MET A 66 -15.06 5.74 8.85
CA MET A 66 -14.48 6.85 8.06
C MET A 66 -14.56 6.58 6.56
N ALA A 67 -14.37 5.35 6.11
CA ALA A 67 -14.49 4.96 4.70
C ALA A 67 -15.93 5.13 4.18
N VAL A 68 -16.93 4.81 5.01
CA VAL A 68 -18.34 5.10 4.72
C VAL A 68 -18.56 6.62 4.59
N ASP A 69 -18.10 7.39 5.57
CA ASP A 69 -18.31 8.84 5.59
C ASP A 69 -17.68 9.56 4.38
N VAL A 70 -16.49 9.14 3.95
CA VAL A 70 -15.80 9.77 2.79
C VAL A 70 -16.36 9.33 1.44
N HIS A 71 -17.25 8.33 1.39
CA HIS A 71 -17.93 7.94 0.14
C HIS A 71 -18.69 9.11 -0.48
N ASP A 72 -19.26 9.99 0.36
CA ASP A 72 -19.96 11.19 -0.11
C ASP A 72 -19.02 12.17 -0.83
N GLU A 73 -17.78 12.30 -0.34
CA GLU A 73 -16.76 13.14 -0.97
C GLU A 73 -16.29 12.55 -2.31
N TYR A 74 -16.21 11.23 -2.43
CA TYR A 74 -15.94 10.57 -3.71
C TYR A 74 -17.03 10.90 -4.74
N ARG A 75 -18.30 10.79 -4.32
CA ARG A 75 -19.45 11.11 -5.18
C ARG A 75 -19.48 12.59 -5.56
N LEU A 76 -19.19 13.50 -4.62
CA LEU A 76 -19.13 14.94 -4.89
C LEU A 76 -18.05 15.31 -5.92
N ARG A 77 -16.97 14.52 -6.00
CA ARG A 77 -15.85 14.71 -6.94
C ARG A 77 -16.01 13.93 -8.24
N ASP A 78 -17.17 13.32 -8.48
CA ASP A 78 -17.43 12.42 -9.62
C ASP A 78 -16.39 11.28 -9.73
N ILE A 79 -15.90 10.78 -8.60
CA ILE A 79 -15.00 9.62 -8.55
C ILE A 79 -15.85 8.35 -8.52
N PRO A 80 -15.61 7.36 -9.41
CA PRO A 80 -16.40 6.15 -9.47
C PRO A 80 -16.39 5.34 -8.16
N ASP A 81 -17.53 4.72 -7.82
CA ASP A 81 -17.68 3.84 -6.65
C ASP A 81 -16.68 2.66 -6.65
N GLU A 82 -16.29 2.17 -7.85
CA GLU A 82 -15.23 1.16 -8.00
C GLU A 82 -13.91 1.65 -7.40
N VAL A 83 -13.51 2.91 -7.66
CA VAL A 83 -12.27 3.48 -7.12
C VAL A 83 -12.34 3.60 -5.61
N HIS A 84 -13.50 3.97 -5.05
CA HIS A 84 -13.72 3.99 -3.59
C HIS A 84 -13.54 2.58 -3.00
N THR A 85 -14.29 1.62 -3.53
CA THR A 85 -14.28 0.23 -3.03
C THR A 85 -12.90 -0.40 -3.15
N ASP A 86 -12.23 -0.23 -4.30
CA ASP A 86 -10.88 -0.71 -4.53
C ASP A 86 -9.88 -0.07 -3.58
N THR A 87 -9.97 1.25 -3.38
CA THR A 87 -9.09 1.98 -2.46
C THR A 87 -9.26 1.46 -1.03
N PHE A 88 -10.50 1.31 -0.57
CA PHE A 88 -10.78 0.83 0.79
C PHE A 88 -10.66 -0.69 0.98
N SER A 89 -10.41 -1.46 -0.08
CA SER A 89 -10.07 -2.89 0.04
C SER A 89 -8.80 -3.16 0.85
N ASP A 90 -7.94 -2.15 1.03
CA ASP A 90 -6.80 -2.22 1.95
C ASP A 90 -7.22 -2.44 3.41
N ILE A 91 -8.42 -2.01 3.82
CA ILE A 91 -8.93 -2.31 5.18
C ILE A 91 -9.01 -3.82 5.39
N ARG A 92 -9.52 -4.57 4.40
CA ARG A 92 -9.58 -6.04 4.45
C ARG A 92 -8.17 -6.63 4.55
N ILE A 93 -7.25 -6.18 3.69
CA ILE A 93 -5.86 -6.68 3.67
C ILE A 93 -5.20 -6.50 5.04
N TRP A 94 -5.28 -5.30 5.61
CA TRP A 94 -4.65 -5.02 6.90
C TRP A 94 -5.38 -5.67 8.08
N SER A 95 -6.69 -5.92 7.96
CA SER A 95 -7.44 -6.71 8.92
C SER A 95 -7.00 -8.18 8.95
N GLU A 96 -6.77 -8.79 7.79
CA GLU A 96 -6.25 -10.15 7.66
C GLU A 96 -4.79 -10.27 8.15
N VAL A 97 -3.96 -9.27 7.85
CA VAL A 97 -2.59 -9.17 8.39
C VAL A 97 -2.64 -9.08 9.92
N CYS A 98 -3.47 -8.20 10.47
CA CYS A 98 -3.64 -8.08 11.91
C CYS A 98 -4.07 -9.41 12.54
N LYS A 99 -5.00 -10.14 11.93
CA LYS A 99 -5.44 -11.45 12.40
C LYS A 99 -4.31 -12.47 12.42
N THR A 100 -3.49 -12.48 11.38
CA THR A 100 -2.37 -13.43 11.24
C THR A 100 -1.23 -13.11 12.21
N THR A 101 -0.94 -11.82 12.43
CA THR A 101 0.19 -11.38 13.25
C THR A 101 -0.15 -11.30 14.75
N TYR A 102 -1.36 -10.87 15.10
CA TYR A 102 -1.76 -10.58 16.49
C TYR A 102 -2.90 -11.48 17.00
N GLY A 103 -3.46 -12.35 16.15
CA GLY A 103 -4.53 -13.27 16.55
C GLY A 103 -5.92 -12.64 16.60
N GLU A 104 -6.08 -11.35 16.28
CA GLU A 104 -7.35 -10.63 16.31
C GLU A 104 -7.61 -9.82 15.01
N TYR A 105 -8.88 -9.67 14.64
CA TYR A 105 -9.23 -8.73 13.58
C TYR A 105 -9.12 -7.30 14.09
N GLY A 106 -8.39 -6.47 13.36
CA GLY A 106 -8.09 -5.10 13.78
C GLY A 106 -7.22 -4.38 12.75
N ILE A 107 -6.71 -3.20 13.10
CA ILE A 107 -5.76 -2.45 12.26
C ILE A 107 -4.54 -2.08 13.09
N GLU A 108 -3.35 -2.51 12.66
CA GLU A 108 -2.07 -1.99 13.18
C GLU A 108 -1.56 -0.81 12.30
N GLU A 109 -1.73 -0.94 10.98
CA GLU A 109 -1.28 -0.01 9.92
C GLU A 109 -2.16 1.24 9.77
N SER A 110 -2.56 1.80 10.90
CA SER A 110 -3.30 3.07 10.97
C SER A 110 -2.58 4.25 10.32
N GLY A 111 -1.24 4.25 10.38
CA GLY A 111 -0.40 5.25 9.69
C GLY A 111 -0.51 5.21 8.16
N TRP A 112 -0.93 4.08 7.59
CA TRP A 112 -1.20 3.91 6.16
C TRP A 112 -2.64 4.25 5.80
N LEU A 113 -3.61 3.70 6.54
CA LEU A 113 -5.03 3.90 6.25
C LEU A 113 -5.50 5.34 6.42
N GLN A 114 -4.81 6.17 7.21
CA GLN A 114 -5.08 7.61 7.26
C GLN A 114 -4.96 8.30 5.88
N GLY A 115 -4.12 7.80 4.96
CA GLY A 115 -4.01 8.35 3.62
C GLY A 115 -5.28 8.15 2.79
N HIS A 116 -5.98 7.05 3.02
CA HIS A 116 -7.18 6.65 2.28
C HIS A 116 -8.36 7.54 2.65
N VAL A 117 -8.62 7.68 3.96
CA VAL A 117 -9.71 8.51 4.49
C VAL A 117 -9.46 10.02 4.32
N ARG A 118 -8.25 10.41 3.93
CA ARG A 118 -7.90 11.80 3.58
C ARG A 118 -7.97 12.09 2.09
N LEU A 119 -8.35 11.10 1.27
CA LEU A 119 -8.33 11.20 -0.20
C LEU A 119 -6.93 11.59 -0.72
N ALA A 120 -5.89 11.13 -0.04
CA ALA A 120 -4.50 11.37 -0.42
C ALA A 120 -3.92 10.23 -1.26
N LEU A 121 -4.58 9.07 -1.29
CA LEU A 121 -4.17 7.90 -2.03
C LEU A 121 -5.39 7.22 -2.65
N PHE A 122 -5.22 6.70 -3.87
CA PHE A 122 -6.25 6.00 -4.60
C PHE A 122 -5.70 4.73 -5.25
N ARG A 123 -6.47 3.65 -5.21
CA ARG A 123 -6.22 2.45 -6.00
C ARG A 123 -6.85 2.62 -7.38
N LEU A 124 -6.05 2.51 -8.43
CA LEU A 124 -6.47 2.69 -9.81
C LEU A 124 -6.06 1.45 -10.60
N GLY A 125 -6.85 0.38 -10.47
CA GLY A 125 -6.53 -0.94 -11.03
C GLY A 125 -5.61 -1.75 -10.11
N ARG A 126 -4.46 -2.19 -10.64
CA ARG A 126 -3.50 -3.03 -9.90
C ARG A 126 -2.64 -2.25 -8.92
N LEU A 127 -2.45 -0.95 -9.15
CA LEU A 127 -1.56 -0.09 -8.37
C LEU A 127 -2.33 0.96 -7.59
N GLN A 128 -1.67 1.49 -6.56
CA GLN A 128 -2.11 2.62 -5.77
C GLN A 128 -1.20 3.83 -6.02
N PHE A 129 -1.78 5.02 -5.99
CA PHE A 129 -1.09 6.26 -6.32
C PHE A 129 -1.36 7.34 -5.29
N GLN A 130 -0.31 8.04 -4.89
CA GLN A 130 -0.35 9.11 -3.91
C GLN A 130 0.47 10.31 -4.43
N PRO A 131 -0.15 11.48 -4.64
CA PRO A 131 0.60 12.70 -4.97
C PRO A 131 1.53 13.09 -3.82
N ILE A 132 2.81 13.28 -4.11
CA ILE A 132 3.82 13.75 -3.17
C ILE A 132 4.75 14.78 -3.82
N ALA A 133 5.40 15.59 -3.01
CA ALA A 133 6.51 16.41 -3.46
C ALA A 133 7.82 15.61 -3.38
N LEU A 134 8.68 15.72 -4.40
CA LEU A 134 10.02 15.12 -4.37
C LEU A 134 10.85 15.69 -3.20
N ASP A 135 11.60 14.81 -2.53
CA ASP A 135 12.44 15.18 -1.39
C ASP A 135 13.84 15.68 -1.80
N ARG A 136 14.23 15.46 -3.06
CA ARG A 136 15.54 15.79 -3.64
C ARG A 136 15.46 16.06 -5.14
N ASP A 137 16.53 16.63 -5.68
CA ASP A 137 16.73 16.72 -7.11
C ASP A 137 17.11 15.36 -7.69
N LEU A 138 16.54 15.00 -8.85
CA LEU A 138 16.89 13.80 -9.60
C LEU A 138 17.28 14.17 -11.04
N ILE A 139 18.29 13.49 -11.59
CA ILE A 139 18.81 13.74 -12.93
C ILE A 139 18.95 12.41 -13.66
N PHE A 140 18.31 12.28 -14.82
CA PHE A 140 18.35 11.10 -15.68
C PHE A 140 18.59 11.53 -17.13
N GLY A 141 19.81 11.30 -17.64
CA GLY A 141 20.23 11.88 -18.90
C GLY A 141 20.09 13.40 -18.91
N GLU A 142 19.32 13.94 -19.86
CA GLU A 142 19.05 15.38 -19.98
C GLU A 142 17.90 15.88 -19.09
N ARG A 143 17.19 14.97 -18.43
CA ARG A 143 15.95 15.25 -17.69
C ARG A 143 16.29 15.58 -16.24
N LYS A 144 15.69 16.66 -15.73
CA LYS A 144 15.89 17.13 -14.36
C LYS A 144 14.55 17.25 -13.66
N PHE A 145 14.47 16.66 -12.47
CA PHE A 145 13.31 16.71 -11.60
C PHE A 145 13.72 17.42 -10.33
N ALA A 146 13.13 18.59 -10.09
CA ALA A 146 13.50 19.42 -8.94
C ALA A 146 12.85 18.90 -7.64
N LYS A 147 13.58 19.04 -6.54
CA LYS A 147 13.03 18.94 -5.18
C LYS A 147 11.79 19.83 -5.06
N GLY A 148 10.75 19.31 -4.41
CA GLY A 148 9.46 19.99 -4.30
C GLY A 148 8.54 19.79 -5.51
N GLY A 149 9.05 19.27 -6.63
CA GLY A 149 8.23 18.92 -7.79
C GLY A 149 7.19 17.85 -7.46
N LEU A 150 5.97 18.04 -7.94
CA LEU A 150 4.86 17.13 -7.68
C LEU A 150 4.98 15.87 -8.55
N VAL A 151 4.92 14.71 -7.92
CA VAL A 151 5.02 13.38 -8.55
C VAL A 151 3.97 12.44 -7.94
N LEU A 152 3.77 11.28 -8.57
CA LEU A 152 2.88 10.22 -8.08
C LEU A 152 3.70 9.07 -7.47
N ASN A 153 3.60 8.91 -6.16
CA ASN A 153 4.18 7.77 -5.45
C ASN A 153 3.33 6.51 -5.71
N VAL A 154 3.99 5.45 -6.16
CA VAL A 154 3.37 4.18 -6.57
C VAL A 154 3.50 3.16 -5.46
N HIS A 155 2.38 2.55 -5.12
CA HIS A 155 2.30 1.48 -4.13
C HIS A 155 1.68 0.23 -4.75
N ILE A 156 2.17 -0.94 -4.32
CA ILE A 156 1.75 -2.24 -4.85
C ILE A 156 0.99 -2.98 -3.72
N PRO A 157 -0.36 -2.92 -3.70
CA PRO A 157 -1.11 -3.65 -2.68
C PRO A 157 -0.96 -5.16 -2.86
N VAL A 158 -1.05 -5.89 -1.74
CA VAL A 158 -1.15 -7.36 -1.74
C VAL A 158 -2.41 -7.77 -2.50
N GLY A 159 -2.31 -8.81 -3.32
CA GLY A 159 -3.42 -9.29 -4.12
C GLY A 159 -2.95 -10.18 -5.26
N GLY A 160 -3.68 -10.16 -6.37
CA GLY A 160 -3.35 -10.93 -7.57
C GLY A 160 -1.95 -10.61 -8.15
N PRO A 161 -1.54 -11.39 -9.17
CA PRO A 161 -0.25 -11.20 -9.83
C PRO A 161 0.00 -9.74 -10.23
N LEU A 162 1.25 -9.30 -10.19
CA LEU A 162 1.67 -8.00 -10.72
C LEU A 162 1.74 -8.06 -12.25
N ASP A 163 0.60 -8.39 -12.89
CA ASP A 163 0.52 -8.52 -14.33
C ASP A 163 1.02 -7.24 -15.03
N PRO A 164 1.96 -7.34 -15.99
CA PRO A 164 2.54 -6.17 -16.64
C PRO A 164 1.52 -5.28 -17.33
N GLN A 165 0.51 -5.86 -18.00
CA GLN A 165 -0.51 -5.10 -18.70
C GLN A 165 -1.45 -4.40 -17.71
N ALA A 166 -1.83 -5.07 -16.63
CA ALA A 166 -2.61 -4.45 -15.56
C ALA A 166 -1.85 -3.31 -14.87
N ALA A 167 -0.53 -3.45 -14.68
CA ALA A 167 0.32 -2.38 -14.15
C ALA A 167 0.37 -1.17 -15.09
N LEU A 168 0.62 -1.39 -16.39
CA LEU A 168 0.59 -0.33 -17.42
C LEU A 168 -0.76 0.38 -17.50
N ALA A 169 -1.87 -0.38 -17.47
CA ALA A 169 -3.22 0.18 -17.42
C ALA A 169 -3.44 1.04 -16.17
N SER A 170 -2.85 0.67 -15.04
CA SER A 170 -2.93 1.44 -13.80
C SER A 170 -2.21 2.79 -13.92
N PHE A 171 -1.02 2.83 -14.52
CA PHE A 171 -0.32 4.09 -14.82
C PHE A 171 -1.13 5.00 -15.76
N ALA A 172 -1.76 4.43 -16.79
CA ALA A 172 -2.62 5.17 -17.70
C ALA A 172 -3.85 5.76 -16.98
N ARG A 173 -4.50 4.97 -16.11
CA ARG A 173 -5.60 5.44 -15.25
C ARG A 173 -5.14 6.56 -14.32
N ALA A 174 -3.98 6.44 -13.70
CA ALA A 174 -3.41 7.47 -12.82
C ALA A 174 -3.17 8.79 -13.54
N ARG A 175 -2.62 8.75 -14.77
CA ARG A 175 -2.45 9.95 -15.61
C ARG A 175 -3.78 10.65 -15.89
N ALA A 176 -4.84 9.90 -16.18
CA ALA A 176 -6.16 10.46 -16.43
C ALA A 176 -6.82 11.00 -15.15
N PHE A 177 -6.61 10.32 -14.02
CA PHE A 177 -7.22 10.63 -12.73
C PHE A 177 -6.62 11.89 -12.09
N PHE A 178 -5.28 11.98 -12.00
CA PHE A 178 -4.58 13.11 -11.36
C PHE A 178 -4.29 14.25 -12.33
N ARG A 179 -5.34 14.85 -12.89
CA ARG A 179 -5.19 16.01 -13.79
C ARG A 179 -4.43 17.14 -13.10
N GLY A 180 -3.41 17.68 -13.76
CA GLY A 180 -2.56 18.75 -13.21
C GLY A 180 -1.36 18.25 -12.41
N VAL A 181 -1.24 16.93 -12.19
CA VAL A 181 0.00 16.31 -11.70
C VAL A 181 0.78 15.77 -12.90
N PRO A 182 2.07 16.11 -13.06
CA PRO A 182 2.90 15.49 -14.08
C PRO A 182 2.89 13.95 -13.96
N PRO A 183 2.86 13.19 -15.08
CA PRO A 183 2.86 11.73 -15.07
C PRO A 183 4.25 11.15 -14.79
N ILE A 184 4.84 11.61 -13.69
CA ILE A 184 6.11 11.19 -13.14
C ILE A 184 5.78 10.31 -11.95
N PHE A 185 6.20 9.06 -12.03
CA PHE A 185 5.92 8.04 -11.04
C PHE A 185 7.19 7.71 -10.28
N VAL A 186 7.12 7.67 -8.95
CA VAL A 186 8.22 7.21 -8.10
C VAL A 186 7.77 6.01 -7.30
N CYS A 187 8.67 5.08 -7.05
CA CYS A 187 8.38 3.90 -6.24
C CYS A 187 9.58 3.58 -5.35
N HIS A 188 9.31 3.20 -4.10
CA HIS A 188 10.30 2.61 -3.21
C HIS A 188 9.82 1.22 -2.82
N SER A 189 10.53 0.19 -3.27
CA SER A 189 10.11 -1.19 -3.02
C SER A 189 11.28 -2.16 -3.12
N TRP A 190 11.20 -3.26 -2.39
CA TRP A 190 12.03 -4.45 -2.62
C TRP A 190 11.94 -4.96 -4.07
N LEU A 191 10.78 -4.78 -4.73
CA LEU A 191 10.57 -5.16 -6.14
C LEU A 191 11.49 -4.41 -7.11
N LEU A 192 12.05 -3.28 -6.68
CA LEU A 192 12.95 -2.44 -7.47
C LEU A 192 14.43 -2.73 -7.18
N TYR A 193 14.74 -3.73 -6.33
CA TYR A 193 16.11 -4.09 -6.03
C TYR A 193 16.80 -4.75 -7.24
N PRO A 194 17.91 -4.19 -7.76
CA PRO A 194 18.55 -4.71 -8.98
C PRO A 194 19.03 -6.16 -8.88
N GLY A 195 19.45 -6.61 -7.70
CA GLY A 195 19.94 -7.99 -7.49
C GLY A 195 18.85 -9.07 -7.53
N LEU A 196 17.58 -8.70 -7.77
CA LEU A 196 16.49 -9.68 -7.93
C LEU A 196 16.67 -10.56 -9.18
N ASP A 197 17.44 -10.13 -10.17
CA ASP A 197 17.74 -10.94 -11.37
C ASP A 197 18.51 -12.24 -11.07
N GLN A 198 19.19 -12.31 -9.92
CA GLN A 198 19.87 -13.52 -9.44
C GLN A 198 18.89 -14.53 -8.83
N VAL A 199 17.66 -14.11 -8.53
CA VAL A 199 16.65 -14.90 -7.80
C VAL A 199 15.39 -15.15 -8.63
N LEU A 200 15.08 -14.26 -9.56
CA LEU A 200 13.88 -14.28 -10.37
C LEU A 200 14.19 -14.60 -11.82
N GLU A 201 13.28 -15.32 -12.45
CA GLU A 201 13.33 -15.51 -13.90
C GLU A 201 13.17 -14.16 -14.61
N SER A 202 13.94 -13.96 -15.68
CA SER A 202 14.01 -12.68 -16.41
C SER A 202 12.67 -12.22 -17.00
N ASP A 203 11.77 -13.15 -17.29
CA ASP A 203 10.42 -12.92 -17.81
C ASP A 203 9.35 -12.82 -16.71
N SER A 204 9.73 -12.97 -15.43
CA SER A 204 8.77 -12.85 -14.33
C SER A 204 8.13 -11.46 -14.27
N ASN A 205 6.89 -11.42 -13.78
CA ASN A 205 6.10 -10.19 -13.63
C ASN A 205 6.84 -9.10 -12.82
N ILE A 206 7.59 -9.48 -11.79
CA ILE A 206 8.37 -8.54 -10.97
C ILE A 206 9.49 -7.93 -11.80
N MET A 207 10.24 -8.75 -12.56
CA MET A 207 11.32 -8.24 -13.41
C MET A 207 10.78 -7.36 -14.54
N GLN A 208 9.60 -7.68 -15.09
CA GLN A 208 8.93 -6.83 -16.07
C GLN A 208 8.50 -5.48 -15.48
N PHE A 209 7.94 -5.47 -14.26
CA PHE A 209 7.58 -4.24 -13.55
C PHE A 209 8.82 -3.38 -13.21
N GLN A 210 9.88 -4.01 -12.71
CA GLN A 210 11.13 -3.33 -12.36
C GLN A 210 11.74 -2.61 -13.57
N ARG A 211 11.71 -3.23 -14.75
CA ARG A 211 12.23 -2.64 -16.00
C ARG A 211 11.52 -1.36 -16.45
N LEU A 212 10.35 -1.05 -15.89
CA LEU A 212 9.70 0.25 -16.14
C LEU A 212 10.46 1.41 -15.49
N PHE A 213 11.24 1.14 -14.44
CA PHE A 213 11.85 2.17 -13.61
C PHE A 213 13.33 2.35 -13.90
N GLU A 214 13.78 3.60 -13.96
CA GLU A 214 15.18 3.98 -13.80
C GLU A 214 15.50 4.03 -12.30
N ILE A 215 16.34 3.11 -11.82
CA ILE A 215 16.72 3.02 -10.40
C ILE A 215 17.78 4.07 -10.06
N TYR A 216 17.55 4.85 -9.00
CA TYR A 216 18.44 5.93 -8.58
C TYR A 216 18.97 5.81 -7.15
N GLU A 217 18.41 4.91 -6.35
CA GLU A 217 18.89 4.62 -5.00
C GLU A 217 18.68 3.14 -4.72
N VAL A 218 19.64 2.51 -4.06
CA VAL A 218 19.56 1.12 -3.61
C VAL A 218 19.86 1.09 -2.12
N ASP A 219 18.96 0.48 -1.37
CA ASP A 219 19.13 0.19 0.05
C ASP A 219 19.43 -1.31 0.23
N GLU A 220 20.71 -1.64 0.31
CA GLU A 220 21.21 -2.99 0.57
C GLU A 220 20.87 -3.52 1.98
N THR A 221 20.42 -2.66 2.88
CA THR A 221 20.11 -3.01 4.27
C THR A 221 18.64 -3.34 4.49
N SER A 222 17.79 -3.01 3.52
CA SER A 222 16.37 -3.31 3.59
C SER A 222 16.13 -4.81 3.70
N ARG A 223 15.25 -5.21 4.64
CA ARG A 223 14.79 -6.59 4.84
C ARG A 223 13.37 -6.82 4.29
N GLN A 224 12.81 -5.84 3.59
CA GLN A 224 11.42 -5.87 3.13
C GLN A 224 11.15 -7.05 2.19
N ALA A 225 12.09 -7.42 1.32
CA ALA A 225 11.93 -8.59 0.46
C ALA A 225 11.66 -9.86 1.29
N GLU A 226 12.34 -10.01 2.41
CA GLU A 226 12.28 -11.21 3.24
C GLU A 226 10.97 -11.27 4.02
N GLU A 227 10.49 -10.14 4.54
CA GLU A 227 9.13 -10.05 5.11
C GLU A 227 8.06 -10.46 4.09
N ARG A 228 8.23 -10.06 2.82
CA ARG A 228 7.25 -10.31 1.76
C ARG A 228 7.33 -11.71 1.17
N ILE A 229 8.51 -12.34 1.16
CA ILE A 229 8.73 -13.68 0.62
C ILE A 229 8.47 -14.76 1.68
N PHE A 230 8.90 -14.55 2.92
CA PHE A 230 8.85 -15.55 4.00
C PHE A 230 7.76 -15.28 5.05
N GLY A 231 7.24 -14.04 5.11
CA GLY A 231 6.17 -13.66 6.01
C GLY A 231 6.61 -12.65 7.07
N ILE A 232 5.65 -11.85 7.53
CA ILE A 232 5.87 -10.88 8.61
C ILE A 232 6.25 -11.62 9.88
N GLY A 233 7.35 -11.21 10.53
CA GLY A 233 7.89 -11.85 11.73
C GLY A 233 8.78 -13.08 11.48
N ALA A 234 8.94 -13.52 10.22
CA ALA A 234 9.85 -14.62 9.88
C ALA A 234 11.30 -14.17 9.61
N VAL A 235 11.54 -12.86 9.53
CA VAL A 235 12.86 -12.26 9.29
C VAL A 235 13.87 -12.72 10.34
N THR A 236 15.01 -13.21 9.86
CA THR A 236 16.07 -13.78 10.70
C THR A 236 17.45 -13.52 10.09
N ASP A 237 18.50 -13.54 10.92
CA ASP A 237 19.90 -13.43 10.50
C ASP A 237 20.51 -14.79 10.09
N ASP A 238 19.78 -15.89 10.29
CA ASP A 238 20.14 -17.21 9.78
C ASP A 238 19.28 -17.59 8.57
N PRO A 239 19.76 -17.39 7.32
CA PRO A 239 19.01 -17.75 6.13
C PRO A 239 18.61 -19.23 6.07
N ALA A 240 19.35 -20.14 6.73
CA ALA A 240 19.02 -21.56 6.73
C ALA A 240 17.72 -21.86 7.51
N ALA A 241 17.32 -20.98 8.42
CA ALA A 241 16.09 -21.12 9.21
C ALA A 241 14.80 -20.78 8.45
N TYR A 242 14.89 -20.15 7.27
CA TYR A 242 13.69 -19.83 6.49
C TYR A 242 12.92 -21.07 6.04
N GLU A 243 11.61 -21.07 6.27
CA GLU A 243 10.71 -22.05 5.64
C GLU A 243 10.54 -21.75 4.15
N ALA A 244 10.78 -22.74 3.29
CA ALA A 244 10.75 -22.56 1.84
C ALA A 244 9.81 -23.54 1.14
N ARG A 245 8.55 -23.15 1.02
CA ARG A 245 7.45 -23.96 0.44
C ARG A 245 7.28 -23.69 -1.06
N THR A 246 7.52 -22.45 -1.51
CA THR A 246 7.40 -22.04 -2.91
C THR A 246 8.75 -22.01 -3.65
N GLY A 247 8.72 -21.96 -4.98
CA GLY A 247 9.94 -21.84 -5.80
C GLY A 247 10.70 -20.53 -5.51
N LEU A 248 9.98 -19.42 -5.36
CA LEU A 248 10.56 -18.13 -4.99
C LEU A 248 11.24 -18.21 -3.62
N GLN A 249 10.57 -18.78 -2.61
CA GLN A 249 11.15 -18.93 -1.27
C GLN A 249 12.43 -19.77 -1.31
N ARG A 250 12.46 -20.87 -2.09
CA ARG A 250 13.67 -21.70 -2.21
C ARG A 250 14.84 -20.96 -2.85
N ARG A 251 14.61 -20.22 -3.94
CA ARG A 251 15.66 -19.44 -4.60
C ARG A 251 16.15 -18.29 -3.73
N ALA A 252 15.24 -17.54 -3.12
CA ALA A 252 15.58 -16.45 -2.20
C ALA A 252 16.40 -16.97 -1.00
N LYS A 253 15.97 -18.09 -0.40
CA LYS A 253 16.69 -18.74 0.69
C LYS A 253 18.11 -19.14 0.29
N ALA A 254 18.27 -19.81 -0.85
CA ALA A 254 19.57 -20.23 -1.34
C ALA A 254 20.49 -19.03 -1.64
N TYR A 255 19.94 -17.96 -2.22
CA TYR A 255 20.68 -16.75 -2.51
C TYR A 255 21.19 -16.05 -1.23
N LEU A 256 20.32 -15.88 -0.24
CA LEU A 256 20.70 -15.31 1.07
C LEU A 256 21.73 -16.20 1.80
N ALA A 257 21.57 -17.53 1.77
CA ALA A 257 22.51 -18.47 2.37
C ALA A 257 23.90 -18.43 1.70
N SER A 258 23.99 -17.99 0.44
CA SER A 258 25.26 -17.78 -0.27
C SER A 258 25.92 -16.42 0.01
N GLY A 259 25.33 -15.60 0.88
CA GLY A 259 25.80 -14.25 1.22
C GLY A 259 25.22 -13.15 0.33
N GLY A 260 24.27 -13.47 -0.56
CA GLY A 260 23.50 -12.49 -1.32
C GLY A 260 22.60 -11.64 -0.42
N LYS A 261 22.13 -10.51 -0.95
CA LYS A 261 21.25 -9.57 -0.25
C LYS A 261 19.98 -9.31 -1.04
N LEU A 262 18.86 -9.12 -0.35
CA LEU A 262 17.58 -8.77 -0.97
C LEU A 262 17.12 -7.40 -0.45
N GLY A 263 17.79 -6.36 -0.93
CA GLY A 263 17.54 -4.99 -0.53
C GLY A 263 16.26 -4.39 -1.13
N ALA A 264 16.23 -3.06 -1.21
CA ALA A 264 15.19 -2.29 -1.87
C ALA A 264 15.77 -1.28 -2.84
N GLY A 265 14.95 -0.84 -3.80
CA GLY A 265 15.30 0.20 -4.75
C GLY A 265 14.31 1.35 -4.72
N ARG A 266 14.81 2.56 -4.99
CA ARG A 266 13.98 3.68 -5.41
C ARG A 266 14.14 3.89 -6.91
N GLY A 267 13.02 3.98 -7.60
CA GLY A 267 13.00 4.18 -9.05
C GLY A 267 12.04 5.27 -9.46
N ILE A 268 12.35 5.86 -10.60
CA ILE A 268 11.46 6.78 -11.32
C ILE A 268 10.97 6.09 -12.59
N TYR A 269 9.69 6.24 -12.90
CA TYR A 269 9.12 5.88 -14.18
C TYR A 269 8.40 7.09 -14.73
N THR A 270 8.64 7.38 -16.00
CA THR A 270 7.98 8.48 -16.68
C THR A 270 7.38 7.97 -17.96
N VAL A 271 6.11 8.28 -18.15
CA VAL A 271 5.46 8.01 -19.42
C VAL A 271 5.82 9.19 -20.31
N ASP A 272 6.69 8.98 -21.29
CA ASP A 272 6.92 10.00 -22.31
C ASP A 272 5.58 10.40 -22.92
N GLU A 273 5.40 11.70 -23.16
CA GLU A 273 4.31 12.14 -24.02
C GLU A 273 4.54 11.49 -25.37
N VAL A 274 3.81 10.42 -25.65
CA VAL A 274 3.58 10.01 -27.04
C VAL A 274 3.01 11.26 -27.68
N ARG A 275 3.84 11.93 -28.48
CA ARG A 275 3.43 12.98 -29.42
C ARG A 275 2.43 12.30 -30.36
N GLY A 276 1.16 12.34 -29.98
CA GLY A 276 0.03 12.10 -30.85
C GLY A 276 -0.23 13.34 -31.69
#